data_AF-A0AB35YA41-F1
#
_entry.id   AF-A0AB35YA41-F1
#
_cell.length_a   1.000
_cell.length_b   1.000
_cell.length_c   1.000
_cell.angle_alpha   90.00
_cell.angle_beta   90.00
_cell.angle_gamma   90.00
#
_symmetry.space_group_name_H-M   'P 1'
#
loop_
_entity.id
_entity.type
_entity.pdbx_description
1 polymer ?
#
loop_
_entity_poly.entity_id
_entity_poly.type
_entity_poly.pdbx_seq_one_letter_code
_entity_poly.pdbx_strand_id
1 'polypeptide(L)'
;MAILKHVAGKSADYGAALDYLKYEHDEVLKKPLLDANGNWVLRRDILLDGINCEPELFDVECEMLNAQYHKNQNYDEIKTHHYLISFDPADKDECGLTGERAQAIGMEYVETNFPGHQALVCTHMDGHNGSGNIHVHIVINSLRKLDVPQKNFMERPIDCKAGYKHHLTKDYLKHLQQSLMNICMRENLNQVDLLSPSVNKITQQEYYAKQRGQINLDKLNAELVAEGFTPMRTKFQTEKDKLRDAITAAAKRAKSFEEFSRQLQAESGISVKDHRGRFSYLLPNREKYISARTLGTSFDRNHLLMLFESNALAAEKEKQQWSVADPIAVLYIKSNLRLVVNLQDCVKAQQNRAYAQKVKISNLQQMANTIVYIQQHGYDSYDELKKARDELSAKMSDARNTAKSTDADLKRLNEQIHYLGQYLSTKNTYKEFLQANNKKIYRSEHQDEIAKYEEAAQFLKRSSPDGTIPTMKDLRAEKEKLLSIRTARYESYTYFKDYYHELQTACQNVDMILETEHTQQHSRTQPKRNHEPSL
;
A
#
# COMPACT_ATOMS: atom_id res chain seq x y z
N MET A 1 -5.87 0.65 -12.33
CA MET A 1 -5.51 -0.74 -12.05
C MET A 1 -6.46 -1.61 -12.84
N ALA A 2 -5.98 -2.74 -13.37
CA ALA A 2 -6.79 -3.67 -14.14
C ALA A 2 -7.99 -4.21 -13.33
N ILE A 3 -9.20 -4.16 -13.90
CA ILE A 3 -10.44 -4.67 -13.28
C ILE A 3 -11.22 -5.55 -14.25
N LEU A 4 -11.93 -6.54 -13.71
CA LEU A 4 -12.87 -7.38 -14.44
C LEU A 4 -14.31 -7.12 -13.97
N LYS A 5 -15.20 -6.74 -14.88
CA LYS A 5 -16.64 -6.64 -14.63
C LYS A 5 -17.39 -7.69 -15.44
N HIS A 6 -18.53 -8.12 -14.92
CA HIS A 6 -19.43 -9.07 -15.58
C HIS A 6 -20.87 -8.59 -15.50
N VAL A 7 -21.60 -8.68 -16.62
CA VAL A 7 -23.03 -8.44 -16.73
C VAL A 7 -23.66 -9.58 -17.54
N ALA A 8 -24.79 -10.11 -17.07
CA ALA A 8 -25.57 -11.08 -17.81
C ALA A 8 -26.66 -10.37 -18.63
N GLY A 9 -26.70 -10.64 -19.93
CA GLY A 9 -27.71 -10.09 -20.86
C GLY A 9 -28.88 -11.05 -21.02
N LYS A 10 -30.10 -10.50 -21.00
CA LYS A 10 -31.36 -11.23 -21.28
C LYS A 10 -32.04 -10.77 -22.57
N SER A 11 -31.48 -9.75 -23.22
CA SER A 11 -31.99 -9.18 -24.47
C SER A 11 -32.07 -10.25 -25.55
N ALA A 12 -33.23 -10.36 -26.19
CA ALA A 12 -33.40 -11.21 -27.37
C ALA A 12 -32.68 -10.66 -28.60
N ASP A 13 -32.39 -9.36 -28.60
CA ASP A 13 -31.56 -8.70 -29.59
C ASP A 13 -30.08 -8.89 -29.22
N TYR A 14 -29.41 -9.78 -29.96
CA TYR A 14 -27.96 -10.03 -29.85
C TYR A 14 -27.14 -8.96 -30.56
N GLY A 15 -27.71 -8.28 -31.56
CA GLY A 15 -27.10 -7.18 -32.30
C GLY A 15 -26.88 -5.94 -31.43
N ALA A 16 -27.74 -5.72 -30.43
CA ALA A 16 -27.58 -4.64 -29.45
C ALA A 16 -26.20 -4.62 -28.76
N ALA A 17 -25.58 -5.79 -28.58
CA ALA A 17 -24.22 -5.86 -28.02
C ALA A 17 -23.18 -5.37 -29.02
N LEU A 18 -23.30 -5.75 -30.30
CA LEU A 18 -22.42 -5.30 -31.38
C LEU A 18 -22.57 -3.79 -31.60
N ASP A 19 -23.79 -3.29 -31.61
CA ASP A 19 -24.10 -1.87 -31.74
C ASP A 19 -23.53 -1.05 -30.58
N TYR A 20 -23.67 -1.55 -29.35
CA TYR A 20 -23.09 -0.90 -28.18
C TYR A 20 -21.57 -0.73 -28.27
N LEU A 21 -20.89 -1.66 -28.94
CA LEU A 21 -19.44 -1.63 -29.15
C LEU A 21 -19.05 -0.71 -30.32
N LYS A 22 -19.82 -0.69 -31.41
CA LYS A 22 -19.47 0.07 -32.62
C LYS A 22 -19.83 1.55 -32.54
N TYR A 23 -20.87 1.90 -31.80
CA TYR A 23 -21.41 3.26 -31.79
C TYR A 23 -21.16 4.00 -30.48
N GLU A 24 -21.04 5.32 -30.57
CA GLU A 24 -20.96 6.20 -29.40
C GLU A 24 -22.31 6.25 -28.70
N HIS A 25 -22.29 6.27 -27.37
CA HIS A 25 -23.50 6.26 -26.54
C HIS A 25 -23.42 7.35 -25.47
N ASP A 26 -24.55 8.00 -25.20
CA ASP A 26 -24.74 8.83 -24.01
C ASP A 26 -24.56 7.95 -22.77
N GLU A 27 -23.54 8.25 -21.97
CA GLU A 27 -23.15 7.41 -20.84
C GLU A 27 -24.20 7.37 -19.72
N VAL A 28 -25.07 8.39 -19.65
CA VAL A 28 -26.07 8.59 -18.59
C VAL A 28 -27.42 8.00 -18.99
N LEU A 29 -27.83 8.20 -20.23
CA LEU A 29 -29.10 7.75 -20.82
C LEU A 29 -28.98 6.37 -21.48
N LYS A 30 -27.76 5.90 -21.75
CA LYS A 30 -27.45 4.63 -22.43
C LYS A 30 -28.12 4.53 -23.80
N LYS A 31 -28.16 5.65 -24.53
CA LYS A 31 -28.71 5.75 -25.89
C LYS A 31 -27.60 6.11 -26.87
N PRO A 32 -27.65 5.63 -28.12
CA PRO A 32 -26.67 5.99 -29.14
C PRO A 32 -26.70 7.50 -29.40
N LEU A 33 -25.52 8.09 -29.60
CA LEU A 33 -25.38 9.48 -30.04
C LEU A 33 -25.71 9.58 -31.53
N LEU A 34 -26.41 10.65 -31.89
CA LEU A 34 -26.84 10.92 -33.25
C LEU A 34 -26.04 12.08 -33.85
N ASP A 35 -25.64 11.95 -35.11
CA ASP A 35 -25.06 13.05 -35.88
C ASP A 35 -26.12 14.08 -36.28
N ALA A 36 -25.70 15.16 -36.94
CA ALA A 36 -26.60 16.22 -37.41
C ALA A 36 -27.69 15.72 -38.40
N ASN A 37 -27.50 14.54 -39.00
CA ASN A 37 -28.44 13.91 -39.93
C ASN A 37 -29.32 12.85 -39.25
N GLY A 38 -29.14 12.60 -37.95
CA GLY A 38 -29.88 11.59 -37.19
C GLY A 38 -29.31 10.16 -37.29
N ASN A 39 -28.12 9.96 -37.86
CA ASN A 39 -27.47 8.65 -37.93
C ASN A 39 -26.66 8.38 -36.66
N TRP A 40 -26.48 7.11 -36.31
CA TRP A 40 -25.63 6.73 -35.17
C TRP A 40 -24.17 7.05 -35.45
N VAL A 41 -23.50 7.66 -34.47
CA VAL A 41 -22.09 8.04 -34.58
C VAL A 41 -21.21 6.81 -34.31
N LEU A 42 -20.38 6.42 -35.28
CA LEU A 42 -19.38 5.37 -35.12
C LEU A 42 -18.27 5.82 -34.16
N ARG A 43 -17.86 4.93 -33.26
CA ARG A 43 -16.65 5.12 -32.45
C ARG A 43 -15.43 5.12 -33.34
N ARG A 44 -14.47 5.97 -32.97
CA ARG A 44 -13.13 5.99 -33.57
C ARG A 44 -12.24 4.98 -32.85
N ASP A 45 -11.27 4.43 -33.58
CA ASP A 45 -10.20 3.62 -33.00
C ASP A 45 -10.71 2.42 -32.17
N ILE A 46 -11.56 1.59 -32.80
CA ILE A 46 -12.00 0.31 -32.24
C ILE A 46 -11.23 -0.84 -32.91
N LEU A 47 -10.90 -1.87 -32.13
CA LEU A 47 -10.41 -3.14 -32.64
C LEU A 47 -11.44 -4.21 -32.29
N LEU A 48 -12.02 -4.86 -33.29
CA LEU A 48 -13.10 -5.83 -33.12
C LEU A 48 -12.72 -7.14 -33.78
N ASP A 49 -12.70 -8.22 -33.00
CA ASP A 49 -12.42 -9.58 -33.46
C ASP A 49 -13.44 -10.57 -32.88
N GLY A 50 -13.48 -11.76 -33.49
CA GLY A 50 -14.45 -12.80 -33.21
C GLY A 50 -13.76 -14.13 -32.97
N ILE A 51 -14.26 -14.90 -32.01
CA ILE A 51 -13.78 -16.26 -31.73
C ILE A 51 -14.95 -17.22 -31.91
N ASN A 52 -14.74 -18.22 -32.77
CA ASN A 52 -15.76 -19.19 -33.20
C ASN A 52 -16.99 -18.55 -33.87
N CYS A 53 -16.90 -17.31 -34.34
CA CYS A 53 -17.91 -16.57 -35.10
C CYS A 53 -17.26 -15.44 -35.89
N GLU A 54 -17.88 -15.03 -36.98
CA GLU A 54 -17.55 -13.77 -37.66
C GLU A 54 -18.11 -12.58 -36.84
N PRO A 55 -17.33 -11.53 -36.53
CA PRO A 55 -17.79 -10.44 -35.65
C PRO A 55 -19.06 -9.75 -36.10
N GLU A 56 -19.15 -9.45 -37.40
CA GLU A 56 -20.28 -8.75 -38.01
C GLU A 56 -21.54 -9.63 -38.15
N LEU A 57 -21.43 -10.93 -37.88
CA LEU A 57 -22.54 -11.90 -37.92
C LEU A 57 -22.78 -12.57 -36.57
N PHE A 58 -22.20 -12.03 -35.49
CA PHE A 58 -22.26 -12.65 -34.16
C PHE A 58 -23.70 -12.89 -33.70
N ASP A 59 -24.59 -11.93 -33.92
CA ASP A 59 -26.00 -12.00 -33.57
C ASP A 59 -26.70 -13.18 -34.27
N VAL A 60 -26.62 -13.23 -35.61
CA VAL A 60 -27.22 -14.26 -36.44
C VAL A 60 -26.64 -15.63 -36.09
N GLU A 61 -25.32 -15.74 -35.97
CA GLU A 61 -24.69 -17.01 -35.62
C GLU A 61 -25.08 -17.50 -34.21
N CYS A 62 -25.26 -16.59 -33.24
CA CYS A 62 -25.74 -16.94 -31.90
C CYS A 62 -27.18 -17.44 -31.95
N GLU A 63 -28.05 -16.75 -32.66
CA GLU A 63 -29.45 -17.12 -32.85
C GLU A 63 -29.59 -18.50 -33.51
N MET A 64 -28.81 -18.76 -34.57
CA MET A 64 -28.78 -20.06 -35.24
C MET A 64 -28.36 -21.19 -34.29
N LEU A 65 -27.31 -21.00 -33.50
CA LEU A 65 -26.85 -21.99 -32.53
C LEU A 65 -27.91 -22.24 -31.45
N ASN A 66 -28.54 -21.16 -30.96
CA ASN A 66 -29.58 -21.25 -29.94
C ASN A 66 -30.82 -22.00 -30.45
N ALA A 67 -31.21 -21.77 -31.71
CA ALA A 67 -32.28 -22.49 -32.38
C ALA A 67 -31.94 -23.98 -32.54
N GLN A 68 -30.71 -24.31 -32.94
CA GLN A 68 -30.23 -25.69 -33.11
C GLN A 68 -30.34 -26.50 -31.81
N TYR A 69 -30.01 -25.91 -30.66
CA TYR A 69 -30.04 -26.57 -29.36
C TYR A 69 -31.34 -26.34 -28.57
N HIS A 70 -32.33 -25.66 -29.17
CA HIS A 70 -33.61 -25.31 -28.54
C HIS A 70 -33.41 -24.60 -27.18
N LYS A 71 -32.55 -23.58 -27.13
CA LYS A 71 -32.26 -22.77 -25.94
C LYS A 71 -32.59 -21.29 -26.17
N ASN A 72 -32.67 -20.52 -25.08
CA ASN A 72 -32.82 -19.06 -25.11
C ASN A 72 -34.13 -18.56 -25.74
N GLN A 73 -35.21 -19.37 -25.66
CA GLN A 73 -36.53 -19.06 -26.21
C GLN A 73 -37.35 -18.12 -25.32
N ASN A 74 -37.05 -18.05 -24.02
CA ASN A 74 -37.84 -17.25 -23.08
C ASN A 74 -37.16 -15.92 -22.74
N TYR A 75 -37.95 -14.91 -22.39
CA TYR A 75 -37.46 -13.57 -22.05
C TYR A 75 -36.53 -13.54 -20.82
N ASP A 76 -36.78 -14.40 -19.84
CA ASP A 76 -36.06 -14.41 -18.56
C ASP A 76 -34.71 -15.13 -18.60
N GLU A 77 -34.43 -15.86 -19.68
CA GLU A 77 -33.18 -16.58 -19.89
C GLU A 77 -32.00 -15.65 -20.18
N ILE A 78 -30.85 -16.00 -19.61
CA ILE A 78 -29.57 -15.35 -19.94
C ILE A 78 -29.12 -15.81 -21.33
N LYS A 79 -28.92 -14.83 -22.20
CA LYS A 79 -28.64 -14.99 -23.63
C LYS A 79 -27.18 -14.66 -23.96
N THR A 80 -26.61 -13.69 -23.26
CA THR A 80 -25.22 -13.29 -23.43
C THR A 80 -24.55 -13.03 -22.09
N HIS A 81 -23.23 -13.16 -22.03
CA HIS A 81 -22.44 -12.67 -20.90
C HIS A 81 -21.44 -11.63 -21.42
N HIS A 82 -21.49 -10.44 -20.84
CA HIS A 82 -20.58 -9.35 -21.15
C HIS A 82 -19.55 -9.21 -20.03
N TYR A 83 -18.29 -9.45 -20.37
CA TYR A 83 -17.15 -9.16 -19.52
C TYR A 83 -16.47 -7.89 -20.01
N LEU A 84 -16.00 -7.07 -19.08
CA LEU A 84 -15.24 -5.86 -19.36
C LEU A 84 -13.94 -5.92 -18.56
N ILE A 85 -12.83 -5.99 -19.28
CA ILE A 85 -11.49 -5.80 -18.74
C ILE A 85 -11.16 -4.32 -18.94
N SER A 86 -10.88 -3.59 -17.87
CA SER A 86 -10.42 -2.20 -17.96
C SER A 86 -9.04 -2.10 -17.32
N PHE A 87 -8.06 -1.59 -18.05
CA PHE A 87 -6.69 -1.43 -17.57
C PHE A 87 -6.51 -0.13 -16.79
N ASP A 88 -5.35 0.05 -16.14
CA ASP A 88 -5.00 1.34 -15.54
C ASP A 88 -4.77 2.38 -16.66
N PRO A 89 -5.33 3.61 -16.55
CA PRO A 89 -4.94 4.71 -17.44
C PRO A 89 -3.41 4.89 -17.55
N ALA A 90 -2.68 4.68 -16.45
CA ALA A 90 -1.24 4.80 -16.40
C ALA A 90 -0.51 3.72 -17.22
N ASP A 91 -1.13 2.56 -17.46
CA ASP A 91 -0.50 1.46 -18.23
C ASP A 91 -0.16 1.87 -19.67
N LYS A 92 -0.90 2.84 -20.23
CA LYS A 92 -0.61 3.38 -21.55
C LYS A 92 0.77 4.06 -21.59
N ASP A 93 1.05 4.90 -20.61
CA ASP A 93 2.25 5.74 -20.57
C ASP A 93 3.42 5.06 -19.84
N GLU A 94 3.15 4.32 -18.77
CA GLU A 94 4.16 3.68 -17.91
C GLU A 94 4.53 2.27 -18.39
N CYS A 95 3.57 1.51 -18.92
CA CYS A 95 3.75 0.10 -19.30
C CYS A 95 3.70 -0.14 -20.82
N GLY A 96 3.51 0.93 -21.61
CA GLY A 96 3.42 0.86 -23.07
C GLY A 96 2.26 0.03 -23.57
N LEU A 97 1.12 0.04 -22.86
CA LEU A 97 -0.09 -0.66 -23.29
C LEU A 97 -0.74 0.07 -24.47
N THR A 98 -0.78 -0.57 -25.64
CA THR A 98 -1.49 -0.08 -26.83
C THR A 98 -2.84 -0.79 -27.00
N GLY A 99 -3.71 -0.26 -27.88
CA GLY A 99 -4.98 -0.89 -28.22
C GLY A 99 -4.78 -2.31 -28.78
N GLU A 100 -3.80 -2.51 -29.65
CA GLU A 100 -3.49 -3.81 -30.25
C GLU A 100 -3.00 -4.81 -29.21
N ARG A 101 -2.17 -4.37 -28.25
CA ARG A 101 -1.70 -5.23 -27.16
C ARG A 101 -2.85 -5.60 -26.21
N ALA A 102 -3.73 -4.65 -25.90
CA ALA A 102 -4.93 -4.92 -25.12
C ALA A 102 -5.88 -5.89 -25.85
N GLN A 103 -6.04 -5.74 -27.17
CA GLN A 103 -6.84 -6.66 -28.00
C GLN A 103 -6.26 -8.08 -27.96
N ALA A 104 -4.94 -8.22 -28.14
CA ALA A 104 -4.26 -9.52 -28.06
C ALA A 104 -4.46 -10.20 -26.69
N ILE A 105 -4.34 -9.43 -25.59
CA ILE A 105 -4.64 -9.90 -24.23
C ILE A 105 -6.10 -10.37 -24.13
N GLY A 106 -7.04 -9.59 -24.69
CA GLY A 106 -8.45 -9.94 -24.76
C GLY A 106 -8.71 -11.27 -25.46
N MET A 107 -8.09 -11.48 -26.62
CA MET A 107 -8.21 -12.70 -27.41
C MET A 107 -7.66 -13.91 -26.64
N GLU A 108 -6.44 -13.81 -26.10
CA GLU A 108 -5.83 -14.87 -25.27
C GLU A 108 -6.71 -15.20 -24.06
N TYR A 109 -7.26 -14.16 -23.41
CA TYR A 109 -8.14 -14.32 -22.27
C TYR A 109 -9.39 -15.12 -22.62
N VAL A 110 -10.00 -14.86 -23.78
CA VAL A 110 -11.19 -15.60 -24.23
C VAL A 110 -10.87 -17.04 -24.59
N GLU A 111 -9.80 -17.30 -25.34
CA GLU A 111 -9.41 -18.66 -25.71
C GLU A 111 -9.11 -19.54 -24.48
N THR A 112 -8.47 -18.93 -23.48
CA THR A 112 -8.11 -19.61 -22.24
C THR A 112 -9.33 -19.87 -21.37
N ASN A 113 -10.14 -18.84 -21.15
CA ASN A 113 -11.16 -18.85 -20.11
C ASN A 113 -12.56 -19.21 -20.62
N PHE A 114 -12.88 -18.98 -21.90
CA PHE A 114 -14.19 -19.30 -22.50
C PHE A 114 -14.06 -20.23 -23.72
N PRO A 115 -13.30 -21.34 -23.63
CA PRO A 115 -12.94 -22.16 -24.80
C PRO A 115 -14.17 -22.74 -25.51
N GLY A 116 -14.33 -22.54 -26.81
CA GLY A 116 -15.46 -23.08 -27.57
C GLY A 116 -16.79 -22.32 -27.42
N HIS A 117 -16.82 -21.17 -26.74
CA HIS A 117 -17.91 -20.20 -26.88
C HIS A 117 -17.73 -19.37 -28.17
N GLN A 118 -18.84 -18.90 -28.72
CA GLN A 118 -18.84 -17.77 -29.65
C GLN A 118 -18.59 -16.50 -28.83
N ALA A 119 -17.63 -15.68 -29.26
CA ALA A 119 -17.27 -14.47 -28.54
C ALA A 119 -16.93 -13.32 -29.48
N LEU A 120 -17.38 -12.12 -29.12
CA LEU A 120 -16.85 -10.86 -29.61
C LEU A 120 -15.81 -10.32 -28.63
N VAL A 121 -14.69 -9.85 -29.16
CA VAL A 121 -13.64 -9.16 -28.40
C VAL A 121 -13.43 -7.79 -29.04
N CYS A 122 -13.78 -6.74 -28.31
CA CYS A 122 -13.67 -5.37 -28.79
C CYS A 122 -12.83 -4.52 -27.84
N THR A 123 -11.73 -3.94 -28.33
CA THR A 123 -10.92 -2.99 -27.58
C THR A 123 -11.27 -1.57 -27.94
N HIS A 124 -11.48 -0.78 -26.89
CA HIS A 124 -11.75 0.65 -26.94
C HIS A 124 -10.58 1.40 -26.29
N MET A 125 -10.11 2.45 -26.95
CA MET A 125 -9.05 3.32 -26.44
C MET A 125 -9.61 4.60 -25.77
N ASP A 126 -10.91 4.85 -25.95
CA ASP A 126 -11.66 5.95 -25.40
C ASP A 126 -12.22 5.58 -24.02
N GLY A 127 -11.52 5.99 -22.97
CA GLY A 127 -12.02 5.75 -21.62
C GLY A 127 -13.37 6.41 -21.34
N HIS A 128 -14.22 5.79 -20.50
CA HIS A 128 -15.49 6.40 -20.04
C HIS A 128 -15.20 7.80 -19.47
N ASN A 129 -15.98 8.82 -19.85
CA ASN A 129 -15.82 10.23 -19.47
C ASN A 129 -14.46 10.85 -19.83
N GLY A 130 -13.80 10.40 -20.90
CA GLY A 130 -12.49 10.93 -21.30
C GLY A 130 -11.35 10.53 -20.34
N SER A 131 -11.55 9.47 -19.54
CA SER A 131 -10.52 8.96 -18.63
C SER A 131 -9.34 8.28 -19.35
N GLY A 132 -9.43 8.08 -20.67
CA GLY A 132 -8.35 7.55 -21.49
C GLY A 132 -7.98 6.08 -21.20
N ASN A 133 -8.77 5.36 -20.40
CA ASN A 133 -8.50 3.97 -20.07
C ASN A 133 -8.78 3.05 -21.27
N ILE A 134 -7.74 2.34 -21.71
CA ILE A 134 -7.88 1.23 -22.64
C ILE A 134 -8.67 0.11 -21.96
N HIS A 135 -9.69 -0.40 -22.63
CA HIS A 135 -10.53 -1.45 -22.10
C HIS A 135 -11.01 -2.41 -23.18
N VAL A 136 -11.21 -3.66 -22.80
CA VAL A 136 -11.61 -4.77 -23.67
C VAL A 136 -12.97 -5.27 -23.24
N HIS A 137 -13.92 -5.20 -24.16
CA HIS A 137 -15.22 -5.83 -24.06
C HIS A 137 -15.15 -7.24 -24.62
N ILE A 138 -15.66 -8.20 -23.85
CA ILE A 138 -15.78 -9.60 -24.23
C ILE A 138 -17.25 -9.99 -24.12
N VAL A 139 -17.92 -10.23 -25.23
CA VAL A 139 -19.32 -10.66 -25.24
C VAL A 139 -19.38 -12.10 -25.71
N ILE A 140 -19.82 -13.02 -24.86
CA ILE A 140 -19.99 -14.44 -25.23
C ILE A 140 -21.46 -14.79 -25.36
N ASN A 141 -21.78 -15.69 -26.29
CA ASN A 141 -23.06 -16.39 -26.29
C ASN A 141 -23.20 -17.16 -24.97
N SER A 142 -24.39 -17.17 -24.37
CA SER A 142 -24.62 -17.98 -23.18
C SER A 142 -24.46 -19.47 -23.47
N LEU A 143 -24.60 -19.94 -24.71
CA LEU A 143 -24.29 -21.31 -25.10
C LEU A 143 -22.83 -21.50 -25.52
N ARG A 144 -22.30 -22.70 -25.24
CA ARG A 144 -21.04 -23.17 -25.83
C ARG A 144 -21.32 -23.78 -27.21
N LYS A 145 -20.53 -23.38 -28.22
CA LYS A 145 -20.63 -23.87 -29.61
C LYS A 145 -19.94 -25.23 -29.81
N LEU A 146 -18.80 -25.45 -29.16
CA LEU A 146 -17.96 -26.64 -29.35
C LEU A 146 -17.76 -27.42 -28.05
N ASP A 147 -17.66 -28.74 -28.17
CA ASP A 147 -17.13 -29.57 -27.08
C ASP A 147 -15.65 -29.26 -26.88
N VAL A 148 -15.21 -29.20 -25.61
CA VAL A 148 -13.83 -28.88 -25.26
C VAL A 148 -13.28 -29.84 -24.21
N PRO A 149 -11.95 -30.01 -24.11
CA PRO A 149 -11.36 -30.77 -23.02
C PRO A 149 -11.75 -30.16 -21.67
N GLN A 150 -12.05 -31.01 -20.70
CA GLN A 150 -12.37 -30.55 -19.35
C GLN A 150 -11.14 -29.86 -18.73
N LYS A 151 -11.31 -28.59 -18.33
CA LYS A 151 -10.29 -27.81 -17.63
C LYS A 151 -10.56 -27.81 -16.12
N ASN A 152 -9.53 -27.55 -15.33
CA ASN A 152 -9.59 -27.60 -13.86
C ASN A 152 -10.62 -26.64 -13.22
N PHE A 153 -10.99 -25.56 -13.91
CA PHE A 153 -11.99 -24.59 -13.44
C PHE A 153 -13.43 -24.95 -13.84
N MET A 154 -13.62 -25.98 -14.68
CA MET A 154 -14.94 -26.45 -15.09
C MET A 154 -15.50 -27.39 -14.02
N GLU A 155 -16.54 -26.93 -13.32
CA GLU A 155 -17.06 -27.59 -12.12
C GLU A 155 -17.96 -28.79 -12.46
N ARG A 156 -18.62 -28.76 -13.61
CA ARG A 156 -19.61 -29.77 -13.99
C ARG A 156 -19.19 -30.47 -15.29
N PRO A 157 -19.48 -31.77 -15.46
CA PRO A 157 -19.23 -32.48 -16.73
C PRO A 157 -19.95 -31.89 -17.95
N ILE A 158 -21.00 -31.08 -17.73
CA ILE A 158 -21.72 -30.38 -18.81
C ILE A 158 -21.03 -29.08 -19.22
N ASP A 159 -20.16 -28.51 -18.37
CA ASP A 159 -19.55 -27.21 -18.63
C ASP A 159 -18.57 -27.27 -19.81
N CYS A 160 -18.09 -28.46 -20.18
CA CYS A 160 -17.22 -28.68 -21.33
C CYS A 160 -17.95 -29.11 -22.61
N LYS A 161 -19.29 -29.17 -22.61
CA LYS A 161 -20.09 -29.70 -23.72
C LYS A 161 -20.77 -28.63 -24.55
N ALA A 162 -20.86 -28.86 -25.86
CA ALA A 162 -21.63 -28.01 -26.78
C ALA A 162 -23.14 -28.00 -26.44
N GLY A 163 -23.80 -26.87 -26.67
CA GLY A 163 -25.23 -26.68 -26.41
C GLY A 163 -25.61 -26.40 -24.96
N TYR A 164 -24.66 -26.47 -24.03
CA TYR A 164 -24.88 -26.13 -22.62
C TYR A 164 -24.54 -24.68 -22.31
N LYS A 165 -25.22 -24.13 -21.30
CA LYS A 165 -25.08 -22.73 -20.90
C LYS A 165 -23.80 -22.48 -20.11
N HIS A 166 -23.25 -21.28 -20.23
CA HIS A 166 -22.18 -20.76 -19.40
C HIS A 166 -22.70 -20.54 -17.97
N HIS A 167 -22.15 -21.30 -17.02
CA HIS A 167 -22.54 -21.20 -15.62
C HIS A 167 -21.46 -20.45 -14.83
N LEU A 168 -21.63 -19.13 -14.69
CA LEU A 168 -20.72 -18.34 -13.86
C LEU A 168 -21.00 -18.56 -12.36
N THR A 169 -20.27 -19.49 -11.76
CA THR A 169 -20.24 -19.70 -10.32
C THR A 169 -19.26 -18.75 -9.63
N LYS A 170 -19.21 -18.77 -8.29
CA LYS A 170 -18.24 -17.97 -7.54
C LYS A 170 -16.79 -18.43 -7.77
N ASP A 171 -16.55 -19.73 -7.86
CA ASP A 171 -15.20 -20.25 -8.02
C ASP A 171 -14.70 -20.09 -9.46
N TYR A 172 -15.60 -20.22 -10.45
CA TYR A 172 -15.28 -19.82 -11.81
C TYR A 172 -14.99 -18.32 -11.92
N LEU A 173 -15.77 -17.45 -11.27
CA LEU A 173 -15.45 -16.01 -11.23
C LEU A 173 -14.07 -15.74 -10.61
N LYS A 174 -13.71 -16.42 -9.52
CA LYS A 174 -12.36 -16.31 -8.94
C LYS A 174 -11.28 -16.78 -9.92
N HIS A 175 -11.53 -17.85 -10.66
CA HIS A 175 -10.61 -18.31 -11.71
C HIS A 175 -10.42 -17.23 -12.79
N LEU A 176 -11.51 -16.64 -13.28
CA LEU A 176 -11.46 -15.54 -14.26
C LEU A 176 -10.65 -14.35 -13.75
N GLN A 177 -10.87 -13.96 -12.49
CA GLN A 177 -10.13 -12.88 -11.82
C GLN A 177 -8.64 -13.23 -11.67
N GLN A 178 -8.31 -14.45 -11.24
CA GLN A 178 -6.93 -14.90 -11.10
C GLN A 178 -6.20 -15.00 -12.45
N SER A 179 -6.89 -15.47 -13.49
CA SER A 179 -6.37 -15.54 -14.85
C SER A 179 -5.99 -14.15 -15.37
N LEU A 180 -6.84 -13.14 -15.13
CA LEU A 180 -6.53 -11.75 -15.48
C LEU A 180 -5.33 -11.22 -14.69
N MET A 181 -5.28 -11.43 -13.37
CA MET A 181 -4.13 -11.01 -12.56
C MET A 181 -2.83 -11.67 -13.01
N ASN A 182 -2.84 -12.94 -13.39
CA ASN A 182 -1.66 -13.62 -13.91
C ASN A 182 -1.17 -12.99 -15.23
N ILE A 183 -2.10 -12.64 -16.12
CA ILE A 183 -1.76 -11.94 -17.37
C ILE A 183 -1.20 -10.55 -17.05
N CYS A 184 -1.87 -9.75 -16.22
CA CYS A 184 -1.35 -8.43 -15.84
C CYS A 184 0.05 -8.51 -15.21
N MET A 185 0.30 -9.49 -14.35
CA MET A 185 1.62 -9.72 -13.77
C MET A 185 2.66 -10.11 -14.82
N ARG A 186 2.32 -10.99 -15.77
CA ARG A 186 3.21 -11.40 -16.87
C ARG A 186 3.53 -10.23 -17.80
N GLU A 187 2.53 -9.41 -18.11
CA GLU A 187 2.63 -8.27 -19.02
C GLU A 187 3.18 -6.99 -18.35
N ASN A 188 3.50 -7.05 -17.06
CA ASN A 188 3.95 -5.93 -16.24
C ASN A 188 2.96 -4.74 -16.25
N LEU A 189 1.68 -5.04 -16.08
CA LEU A 189 0.58 -4.06 -16.02
C LEU A 189 0.14 -3.81 -14.58
N ASN A 190 -0.33 -2.60 -14.31
CA ASN A 190 -0.85 -2.20 -13.01
C ASN A 190 -2.12 -2.98 -12.67
N GLN A 191 -2.10 -3.72 -11.56
CA GLN A 191 -3.22 -4.56 -11.14
C GLN A 191 -3.68 -4.26 -9.71
N VAL A 192 -4.96 -4.50 -9.46
CA VAL A 192 -5.53 -4.56 -8.11
C VAL A 192 -5.76 -6.02 -7.76
N ASP A 193 -5.71 -6.36 -6.47
CA ASP A 193 -6.18 -7.66 -6.01
C ASP A 193 -7.70 -7.78 -6.28
N LEU A 194 -8.07 -8.65 -7.21
CA LEU A 194 -9.45 -8.91 -7.62
C LEU A 194 -10.13 -9.96 -6.74
N LEU A 195 -9.37 -10.73 -5.98
CA LEU A 195 -9.89 -11.80 -5.12
C LEU A 195 -10.27 -11.29 -3.74
N SER A 196 -9.53 -10.30 -3.23
CA SER A 196 -9.86 -9.66 -1.96
C SER A 196 -11.06 -8.72 -2.09
N PRO A 197 -11.94 -8.65 -1.08
CA PRO A 197 -13.03 -7.69 -1.11
C PRO A 197 -12.50 -6.25 -0.99
N SER A 198 -13.10 -5.33 -1.75
CA SER A 198 -12.63 -3.95 -1.85
C SER A 198 -12.60 -3.22 -0.51
N VAL A 199 -11.48 -2.54 -0.24
CA VAL A 199 -11.23 -1.65 0.91
C VAL A 199 -12.37 -0.63 1.06
N ASN A 200 -12.69 0.05 -0.03
CA ASN A 200 -13.83 0.94 -0.17
C ASN A 200 -14.74 0.39 -1.27
N LYS A 201 -15.92 -0.10 -0.90
CA LYS A 201 -16.88 -0.66 -1.84
C LYS A 201 -17.82 0.44 -2.32
N ILE A 202 -17.63 0.89 -3.55
CA ILE A 202 -18.53 1.83 -4.24
C ILE A 202 -19.33 1.03 -5.27
N THR A 203 -20.66 1.07 -5.19
CA THR A 203 -21.51 0.40 -6.19
C THR A 203 -21.64 1.26 -7.45
N GLN A 204 -21.96 0.65 -8.60
CA GLN A 204 -22.18 1.41 -9.84
C GLN A 204 -23.30 2.45 -9.71
N GLN A 205 -24.36 2.12 -8.99
CA GLN A 205 -25.43 3.07 -8.67
C GLN A 205 -24.92 4.26 -7.84
N GLU A 206 -24.05 4.01 -6.87
CA GLU A 206 -23.42 5.06 -6.05
C GLU A 206 -22.48 5.94 -6.87
N TYR A 207 -21.68 5.33 -7.75
CA TYR A 207 -20.82 6.05 -8.70
C TYR A 207 -21.63 7.01 -9.59
N TYR A 208 -22.70 6.52 -10.23
CA TYR A 208 -23.54 7.38 -11.08
C TYR A 208 -24.35 8.40 -10.28
N ALA A 209 -24.80 8.07 -9.07
CA ALA A 209 -25.45 9.05 -8.20
C ALA A 209 -24.49 10.20 -7.83
N LYS A 210 -23.21 9.88 -7.59
CA LYS A 210 -22.17 10.88 -7.35
C LYS A 210 -21.91 11.76 -8.57
N GLN A 211 -21.77 11.15 -9.75
CA GLN A 211 -21.59 11.88 -11.02
C GLN A 211 -22.76 12.82 -11.32
N ARG A 212 -24.00 12.31 -11.27
CA ARG A 212 -25.21 13.13 -11.49
C ARG A 212 -25.33 14.27 -10.47
N GLY A 213 -25.04 13.96 -9.20
CA GLY A 213 -25.03 14.97 -8.13
C GLY A 213 -23.97 16.05 -8.35
N GLN A 214 -22.78 15.67 -8.84
CA GLN A 214 -21.72 16.61 -9.18
C GLN A 214 -22.11 17.51 -10.35
N ILE A 215 -22.67 16.95 -11.44
CA ILE A 215 -23.15 17.74 -12.59
C ILE A 215 -24.18 18.78 -12.16
N ASN A 216 -25.14 18.39 -11.32
CA ASN A 216 -26.16 19.32 -10.82
C ASN A 216 -25.56 20.40 -9.91
N LEU A 217 -24.58 20.03 -9.08
CA LEU A 217 -23.86 20.98 -8.22
C LEU A 217 -23.04 21.97 -9.06
N ASP A 218 -22.37 21.51 -10.10
CA ASP A 218 -21.55 22.35 -10.97
C ASP A 218 -22.40 23.33 -11.76
N LYS A 219 -23.59 22.91 -12.22
CA LYS A 219 -24.57 23.81 -12.85
C LYS A 219 -25.02 24.92 -11.89
N LEU A 220 -25.43 24.54 -10.67
CA LEU A 220 -25.82 25.51 -9.65
C LEU A 220 -24.67 26.44 -9.27
N ASN A 221 -23.45 25.92 -9.16
CA ASN A 221 -22.27 26.71 -8.86
C ASN A 221 -21.93 27.68 -9.99
N ALA A 222 -22.12 27.28 -11.25
CA ALA A 222 -21.95 28.16 -12.40
C ALA A 222 -22.97 29.31 -12.40
N GLU A 223 -24.22 29.04 -12.04
CA GLU A 223 -25.26 30.06 -11.85
C GLU A 223 -24.88 31.04 -10.72
N LEU A 224 -24.47 30.52 -9.56
CA LEU A 224 -24.01 31.36 -8.44
C LEU A 224 -22.82 32.25 -8.81
N VAL A 225 -21.84 31.71 -9.55
CA VAL A 225 -20.68 32.48 -10.03
C VAL A 225 -21.11 33.55 -11.04
N ALA A 226 -22.05 33.26 -11.92
CA ALA A 226 -22.61 34.24 -12.87
C ALA A 226 -23.33 35.38 -12.15
N GLU A 227 -23.97 35.10 -11.00
CA GLU A 227 -24.59 36.09 -10.11
C GLU A 227 -23.57 36.80 -9.18
N GLY A 228 -22.28 36.48 -9.27
CA GLY A 228 -21.21 37.11 -8.48
C GLY A 228 -21.01 36.52 -7.08
N PHE A 229 -21.64 35.38 -6.76
CA PHE A 229 -21.46 34.69 -5.48
C PHE A 229 -20.37 33.61 -5.55
N THR A 230 -19.66 33.40 -4.43
CA THR A 230 -18.69 32.30 -4.31
C THR A 230 -19.39 31.02 -3.83
N PRO A 231 -19.31 29.90 -4.56
CA PRO A 231 -19.91 28.64 -4.14
C PRO A 231 -19.35 28.12 -2.81
N MET A 232 -20.22 27.78 -1.85
CA MET A 232 -19.79 27.18 -0.57
C MET A 232 -19.33 25.72 -0.70
N ARG A 233 -19.79 24.99 -1.72
CA ARG A 233 -19.46 23.58 -1.92
C ARG A 233 -19.19 23.31 -3.39
N THR A 234 -17.99 22.83 -3.69
CA THR A 234 -17.56 22.49 -5.05
C THR A 234 -17.58 20.99 -5.32
N LYS A 235 -17.77 20.16 -4.29
CA LYS A 235 -17.73 18.70 -4.39
C LYS A 235 -18.99 18.08 -3.83
N PHE A 236 -19.65 17.26 -4.64
CA PHE A 236 -20.79 16.48 -4.23
C PHE A 236 -20.34 15.22 -3.49
N GLN A 237 -21.02 14.92 -2.37
CA GLN A 237 -20.80 13.72 -1.58
C GLN A 237 -22.12 12.99 -1.37
N THR A 238 -22.12 11.69 -1.66
CA THR A 238 -23.25 10.81 -1.37
C THR A 238 -23.40 10.59 0.14
N GLU A 239 -24.56 10.11 0.60
CA GLU A 239 -24.75 9.75 2.02
C GLU A 239 -23.72 8.71 2.50
N LYS A 240 -23.38 7.76 1.64
CA LYS A 240 -22.37 6.75 1.94
C LYS A 240 -20.95 7.31 1.95
N ASP A 241 -20.63 8.29 1.10
CA ASP A 241 -19.34 9.01 1.18
C ASP A 241 -19.22 9.67 2.56
N LYS A 242 -20.23 10.44 2.98
CA LYS A 242 -20.25 11.09 4.31
C LYS A 242 -20.14 10.09 5.46
N LEU A 243 -20.83 8.95 5.35
CA LEU A 243 -20.75 7.89 6.35
C LEU A 243 -19.34 7.29 6.43
N ARG A 244 -18.69 7.02 5.30
CA ARG A 244 -17.31 6.52 5.27
C ARG A 244 -16.36 7.54 5.91
N ASP A 245 -16.47 8.80 5.54
CA ASP A 245 -15.65 9.88 6.10
C ASP A 245 -15.81 9.98 7.63
N ALA A 246 -17.04 9.94 8.13
CA ALA A 246 -17.34 9.98 9.56
C ALA A 246 -16.78 8.76 10.32
N ILE A 247 -16.96 7.54 9.78
CA ILE A 247 -16.41 6.33 10.39
C ILE A 247 -14.88 6.40 10.41
N THR A 248 -14.25 6.79 9.30
CA THR A 248 -12.78 6.90 9.23
C THR A 248 -12.25 7.93 10.23
N ALA A 249 -12.92 9.08 10.39
CA ALA A 249 -12.52 10.11 11.33
C ALA A 249 -12.61 9.62 12.80
N ALA A 250 -13.74 9.01 13.19
CA ALA A 250 -13.93 8.49 14.54
C ALA A 250 -13.01 7.29 14.83
N ALA A 251 -12.88 6.36 13.88
CA ALA A 251 -12.13 5.13 14.06
C ALA A 251 -10.62 5.36 14.24
N LYS A 252 -10.07 6.44 13.65
CA LYS A 252 -8.66 6.84 13.83
C LYS A 252 -8.30 7.20 15.28
N ARG A 253 -9.28 7.62 16.09
CA ARG A 253 -9.05 8.10 17.46
C ARG A 253 -9.55 7.12 18.52
N ALA A 254 -10.55 6.32 18.18
CA ALA A 254 -11.17 5.40 19.12
C ALA A 254 -10.23 4.25 19.51
N LYS A 255 -10.22 3.92 20.81
CA LYS A 255 -9.45 2.82 21.39
C LYS A 255 -10.33 1.63 21.79
N SER A 256 -11.65 1.80 21.76
CA SER A 256 -12.63 0.73 21.94
C SER A 256 -13.89 0.97 21.11
N PHE A 257 -14.76 -0.03 21.03
CA PHE A 257 -16.05 0.08 20.34
C PHE A 257 -16.98 1.11 21.01
N GLU A 258 -17.00 1.16 22.34
CA GLU A 258 -17.82 2.11 23.11
C GLU A 258 -17.38 3.54 22.84
N GLU A 259 -16.06 3.77 22.81
CA GLU A 259 -15.50 5.07 22.51
C GLU A 259 -15.82 5.49 21.07
N PHE A 260 -15.64 4.58 20.12
CA PHE A 260 -16.00 4.77 18.72
C PHE A 260 -17.49 5.13 18.56
N SER A 261 -18.38 4.39 19.20
CA SER A 261 -19.83 4.63 19.15
C SER A 261 -20.20 6.01 19.69
N ARG A 262 -19.62 6.39 20.83
CA ARG A 262 -19.83 7.70 21.44
C ARG A 262 -19.31 8.84 20.56
N GLN A 263 -18.10 8.71 20.01
CA GLN A 263 -17.52 9.73 19.11
C GLN A 263 -18.35 9.89 17.84
N LEU A 264 -18.73 8.79 17.20
CA LEU A 264 -19.51 8.80 15.97
C LEU A 264 -20.91 9.42 16.17
N GLN A 265 -21.54 9.14 17.32
CA GLN A 265 -22.80 9.75 17.72
C GLN A 265 -22.65 11.26 18.01
N ALA A 266 -21.61 11.66 18.73
CA ALA A 266 -21.40 13.06 19.12
C ALA A 266 -21.02 13.96 17.95
N GLU A 267 -20.14 13.49 17.06
CA GLU A 267 -19.59 14.30 15.96
C GLU A 267 -20.48 14.32 14.72
N SER A 268 -21.23 13.24 14.47
CA SER A 268 -21.99 13.07 13.23
C SER A 268 -23.46 12.67 13.44
N GLY A 269 -23.89 12.46 14.68
CA GLY A 269 -25.25 11.99 14.99
C GLY A 269 -25.52 10.55 14.56
N ILE A 270 -24.49 9.79 14.18
CA ILE A 270 -24.62 8.45 13.61
C ILE A 270 -24.52 7.40 14.71
N SER A 271 -25.57 6.58 14.86
CA SER A 271 -25.57 5.47 15.82
C SER A 271 -25.00 4.21 15.19
N VAL A 272 -24.10 3.51 15.88
CA VAL A 272 -23.57 2.21 15.46
C VAL A 272 -24.11 1.08 16.33
N LYS A 273 -24.45 -0.04 15.68
CA LYS A 273 -24.87 -1.27 16.34
C LYS A 273 -23.96 -2.42 15.93
N ASP A 274 -23.44 -3.15 16.91
CA ASP A 274 -22.81 -4.47 16.72
C ASP A 274 -23.89 -5.56 16.87
N HIS A 275 -24.18 -6.27 15.77
CA HIS A 275 -25.16 -7.35 15.80
C HIS A 275 -24.82 -8.45 14.79
N ARG A 276 -24.90 -9.71 15.24
CA ARG A 276 -24.58 -10.91 14.42
C ARG A 276 -23.19 -10.83 13.78
N GLY A 277 -22.19 -10.35 14.54
CA GLY A 277 -20.80 -10.25 14.09
C GLY A 277 -20.57 -9.17 13.03
N ARG A 278 -21.41 -8.12 12.98
CA ARG A 278 -21.31 -7.06 11.98
C ARG A 278 -21.76 -5.71 12.54
N PHE A 279 -21.02 -4.66 12.17
CA PHE A 279 -21.43 -3.28 12.43
C PHE A 279 -22.46 -2.79 11.41
N SER A 280 -23.46 -2.06 11.91
CA SER A 280 -24.46 -1.38 11.10
C SER A 280 -24.65 0.04 11.63
N TYR A 281 -24.83 1.00 10.74
CA TYR A 281 -24.83 2.44 11.04
C TYR A 281 -26.18 3.08 10.71
N LEU A 282 -26.74 3.86 11.62
CA LEU A 282 -27.97 4.63 11.44
C LEU A 282 -27.64 6.12 11.32
N LEU A 283 -28.02 6.72 10.19
CA LEU A 283 -27.84 8.16 9.98
C LEU A 283 -29.02 8.93 10.58
N PRO A 284 -28.83 10.20 11.00
CA PRO A 284 -29.90 11.02 11.60
C PRO A 284 -31.18 11.10 10.76
N ASN A 285 -31.04 11.16 9.43
CA ASN A 285 -32.16 11.35 8.50
C ASN A 285 -32.66 10.04 7.89
N ARG A 286 -32.39 8.89 8.51
CA ARG A 286 -32.68 7.57 7.94
C ARG A 286 -33.29 6.63 8.98
N GLU A 287 -34.35 5.92 8.59
CA GLU A 287 -35.01 4.95 9.46
C GLU A 287 -34.29 3.59 9.50
N LYS A 288 -33.57 3.23 8.42
CA LYS A 288 -32.94 1.92 8.24
C LYS A 288 -31.42 1.99 8.33
N TYR A 289 -30.83 1.06 9.09
CA TYR A 289 -29.39 0.91 9.20
C TYR A 289 -28.71 0.56 7.86
N ILE A 290 -27.52 1.11 7.64
CA ILE A 290 -26.60 0.77 6.56
C ILE A 290 -25.56 -0.23 7.10
N SER A 291 -25.44 -1.37 6.43
CA SER A 291 -24.50 -2.42 6.80
C SER A 291 -23.07 -2.09 6.37
N ALA A 292 -22.09 -2.30 7.26
CA ALA A 292 -20.65 -2.14 6.98
C ALA A 292 -20.20 -2.83 5.68
N ARG A 293 -20.76 -4.02 5.39
CA ARG A 293 -20.49 -4.80 4.16
C ARG A 293 -20.74 -4.02 2.86
N THR A 294 -21.59 -2.99 2.91
CA THR A 294 -21.90 -2.16 1.74
C THR A 294 -20.94 -0.98 1.57
N LEU A 295 -20.07 -0.73 2.55
CA LEU A 295 -19.11 0.38 2.59
C LEU A 295 -17.70 -0.05 2.19
N GLY A 296 -17.33 -1.30 2.49
CA GLY A 296 -16.01 -1.88 2.18
C GLY A 296 -15.34 -2.51 3.40
N THR A 297 -14.25 -3.25 3.17
CA THR A 297 -13.57 -4.01 4.25
C THR A 297 -12.93 -3.13 5.32
N SER A 298 -12.59 -1.88 5.00
CA SER A 298 -12.10 -0.91 6.00
C SER A 298 -13.15 -0.51 7.03
N PHE A 299 -14.43 -0.80 6.78
CA PHE A 299 -15.52 -0.46 7.69
C PHE A 299 -16.12 -1.71 8.37
N ASP A 300 -15.58 -2.89 8.06
CA ASP A 300 -15.99 -4.14 8.66
C ASP A 300 -15.58 -4.21 10.14
N ARG A 301 -16.38 -4.94 10.92
CA ARG A 301 -16.22 -5.08 12.37
C ARG A 301 -14.79 -5.45 12.76
N ASN A 302 -14.24 -6.50 12.16
CA ASN A 302 -12.93 -7.02 12.54
C ASN A 302 -11.80 -6.02 12.22
N HIS A 303 -11.88 -5.34 11.07
CA HIS A 303 -10.89 -4.32 10.71
C HIS A 303 -10.90 -3.16 11.71
N LEU A 304 -12.09 -2.66 12.05
CA LEU A 304 -12.24 -1.56 13.00
C LEU A 304 -11.83 -1.97 14.42
N LEU A 305 -12.14 -3.18 14.87
CA LEU A 305 -11.67 -3.67 16.17
C LEU A 305 -10.14 -3.79 16.23
N MET A 306 -9.50 -4.33 15.18
CA MET A 306 -8.03 -4.35 15.11
C MET A 306 -7.43 -2.94 15.10
N LEU A 307 -8.08 -1.99 14.44
CA LEU A 307 -7.66 -0.59 14.46
C LEU A 307 -7.77 0.00 15.87
N PHE A 308 -8.85 -0.28 16.60
CA PHE A 308 -9.02 0.19 17.98
C PHE A 308 -7.97 -0.42 18.91
N GLU A 309 -7.69 -1.72 18.78
CA GLU A 309 -6.60 -2.39 19.51
C GLU A 309 -5.25 -1.75 19.20
N SER A 310 -4.96 -1.47 17.92
CA SER A 310 -3.74 -0.78 17.51
C SER A 310 -3.64 0.62 18.12
N ASN A 311 -4.73 1.39 18.12
CA ASN A 311 -4.79 2.72 18.74
C ASN A 311 -4.61 2.64 20.26
N ALA A 312 -5.18 1.62 20.91
CA ALA A 312 -5.02 1.39 22.34
C ALA A 312 -3.55 1.04 22.68
N LEU A 313 -2.92 0.15 21.91
CA LEU A 313 -1.52 -0.20 22.05
C LEU A 313 -0.59 0.99 21.77
N ALA A 314 -0.89 1.81 20.76
CA ALA A 314 -0.13 3.02 20.47
C ALA A 314 -0.22 4.02 21.63
N ALA A 315 -1.42 4.23 22.19
CA ALA A 315 -1.60 5.09 23.36
C ALA A 315 -0.93 4.54 24.62
N GLU A 316 -0.85 3.21 24.78
CA GLU A 316 -0.16 2.58 25.90
C GLU A 316 1.37 2.66 25.73
N LYS A 317 1.88 2.49 24.51
CA LYS A 317 3.29 2.73 24.18
C LYS A 317 3.66 4.18 24.37
N GLU A 318 2.80 5.12 23.99
CA GLU A 318 2.97 6.54 24.27
C GLU A 318 2.99 6.77 25.78
N LYS A 319 2.04 6.22 26.55
CA LYS A 319 2.09 6.30 28.03
C LYS A 319 3.35 5.70 28.64
N GLN A 320 3.85 4.56 28.15
CA GLN A 320 5.07 3.91 28.64
C GLN A 320 6.34 4.64 28.21
N GLN A 321 6.35 5.23 27.02
CA GLN A 321 7.42 6.10 26.53
C GLN A 321 7.49 7.41 27.33
N TRP A 322 6.35 7.85 27.90
CA TRP A 322 6.23 9.03 28.75
C TRP A 322 6.24 8.71 30.26
N SER A 323 6.36 7.44 30.66
CA SER A 323 6.52 7.02 32.06
C SER A 323 7.99 6.87 32.48
N VAL A 324 8.91 7.54 31.79
CA VAL A 324 10.30 7.69 32.24
C VAL A 324 10.29 8.74 33.34
N ALA A 325 10.87 8.42 34.51
CA ALA A 325 10.90 9.24 35.72
C ALA A 325 11.65 10.59 35.61
N ASP A 326 11.93 11.04 34.39
CA ASP A 326 12.78 12.18 34.08
C ASP A 326 12.15 13.01 32.94
N PRO A 327 11.53 14.17 33.24
CA PRO A 327 10.82 15.01 32.27
C PRO A 327 11.69 15.52 31.12
N ILE A 328 13.02 15.51 31.28
CA ILE A 328 13.98 15.97 30.25
C ILE A 328 14.20 14.90 29.16
N ALA A 329 13.84 13.63 29.41
CA ALA A 329 14.10 12.54 28.49
C ALA A 329 13.08 12.41 27.34
N VAL A 330 11.95 13.13 27.38
CA VAL A 330 10.76 12.83 26.54
C VAL A 330 10.68 13.62 25.22
N LEU A 331 11.45 14.70 25.02
CA LEU A 331 11.36 15.49 23.77
C LEU A 331 12.72 16.01 23.28
N TYR A 332 13.60 15.12 22.84
CA TYR A 332 14.68 15.55 21.94
C TYR A 332 14.11 15.88 20.56
N ILE A 333 13.92 17.18 20.29
CA ILE A 333 13.70 17.71 18.95
C ILE A 333 15.04 18.27 18.49
N LYS A 334 15.63 17.67 17.45
CA LYS A 334 16.92 18.09 16.91
C LYS A 334 16.91 19.58 16.54
N SER A 335 17.79 20.37 17.15
CA SER A 335 17.95 21.78 16.77
C SER A 335 18.90 21.94 15.58
N ASN A 336 18.90 23.12 14.98
CA ASN A 336 19.84 23.52 13.93
C ASN A 336 21.18 24.04 14.50
N LEU A 337 21.51 23.70 15.74
CA LEU A 337 22.72 24.17 16.40
C LEU A 337 23.98 23.62 15.72
N ARG A 338 24.94 24.50 15.44
CA ARG A 338 26.23 24.15 14.82
C ARG A 338 27.38 24.69 15.67
N LEU A 339 28.54 24.05 15.50
CA LEU A 339 29.77 24.43 16.19
C LEU A 339 30.23 25.85 15.80
N VAL A 340 30.58 26.65 16.80
CA VAL A 340 31.26 27.93 16.67
C VAL A 340 32.71 27.67 16.25
N VAL A 341 33.15 28.25 15.14
CA VAL A 341 34.46 27.97 14.55
C VAL A 341 35.52 28.90 15.15
N ASN A 342 36.62 28.37 15.66
CA ASN A 342 37.77 29.20 16.01
C ASN A 342 38.39 29.80 14.73
N LEU A 343 38.36 31.13 14.61
CA LEU A 343 38.91 31.83 13.45
C LEU A 343 40.43 31.68 13.32
N GLN A 344 41.14 31.48 14.43
CA GLN A 344 42.59 31.31 14.44
C GLN A 344 43.00 29.97 13.83
N ASP A 345 42.18 28.93 13.96
CA ASP A 345 42.46 27.60 13.42
C ASP A 345 41.97 27.43 11.97
N CYS A 346 41.21 28.40 11.46
CA CYS A 346 40.65 28.35 10.12
C CYS A 346 41.56 29.02 9.08
N VAL A 347 42.42 28.23 8.42
CA VAL A 347 43.34 28.68 7.35
C VAL A 347 42.63 29.53 6.27
N LYS A 348 41.41 29.14 5.88
CA LYS A 348 40.61 29.89 4.89
C LYS A 348 40.16 31.26 5.40
N ALA A 349 39.87 31.39 6.70
CA ALA A 349 39.53 32.67 7.33
C ALA A 349 40.75 33.58 7.48
N GLN A 350 41.94 33.02 7.72
CA GLN A 350 43.17 33.81 7.77
C GLN A 350 43.52 34.41 6.40
N GLN A 351 43.30 33.66 5.31
CA GLN A 351 43.70 34.04 3.95
C GLN A 351 42.68 34.92 3.22
N ASN A 352 41.40 34.90 3.62
CA ASN A 352 40.35 35.63 2.92
C ASN A 352 39.49 36.44 3.90
N ARG A 353 39.61 37.77 3.82
CA ARG A 353 38.90 38.73 4.68
C ARG A 353 37.37 38.64 4.55
N ALA A 354 36.84 38.43 3.35
CA ALA A 354 35.40 38.30 3.12
C ALA A 354 34.87 36.99 3.73
N TYR A 355 35.62 35.89 3.61
CA TYR A 355 35.31 34.63 4.26
C TYR A 355 35.40 34.75 5.79
N ALA A 356 36.43 35.40 6.32
CA ALA A 356 36.57 35.69 7.74
C ALA A 356 35.36 36.45 8.30
N GLN A 357 34.90 37.48 7.57
CA GLN A 357 33.73 38.26 7.97
C GLN A 357 32.45 37.40 7.98
N LYS A 358 32.28 36.54 6.98
CA LYS A 358 31.15 35.59 6.93
C LYS A 358 31.18 34.61 8.11
N VAL A 359 32.34 34.06 8.45
CA VAL A 359 32.51 33.14 9.60
C VAL A 359 32.22 33.88 10.91
N LYS A 360 32.65 35.13 11.09
CA LYS A 360 32.32 35.94 12.28
C LYS A 360 30.81 36.12 12.46
N ILE A 361 30.10 36.49 11.40
CA ILE A 361 28.63 36.65 11.43
C ILE A 361 27.96 35.32 11.78
N SER A 362 28.39 34.23 11.14
CA SER A 362 27.85 32.89 11.42
C SER A 362 28.12 32.46 12.87
N ASN A 363 29.31 32.73 13.41
CA ASN A 363 29.65 32.41 14.80
C ASN A 363 28.77 33.18 15.77
N LEU A 364 28.57 34.49 15.57
CA LEU A 364 27.68 35.30 16.42
C LEU A 364 26.25 34.74 16.42
N GLN A 365 25.75 34.31 15.25
CA GLN A 365 24.45 33.64 15.15
C GLN A 365 24.43 32.32 15.93
N GLN A 366 25.47 31.49 15.81
CA GLN A 366 25.53 30.22 16.54
C GLN A 366 25.67 30.41 18.05
N MET A 367 26.44 31.40 18.51
CA MET A 367 26.54 31.76 19.93
C MET A 367 25.18 32.17 20.50
N ALA A 368 24.44 33.04 19.78
CA ALA A 368 23.09 33.43 20.17
C ALA A 368 22.13 32.22 20.21
N ASN A 369 22.19 31.35 19.19
CA ASN A 369 21.40 30.12 19.15
C ASN A 369 21.77 29.17 20.29
N THR A 370 23.03 29.09 20.72
CA THR A 370 23.46 28.30 21.88
C THR A 370 22.84 28.82 23.17
N ILE A 371 22.80 30.14 23.37
CA ILE A 371 22.17 30.74 24.55
C ILE A 371 20.67 30.42 24.56
N VAL A 372 19.99 30.58 23.42
CA VAL A 372 18.57 30.22 23.27
C VAL A 372 18.33 28.74 23.56
N TYR A 373 19.19 27.86 23.04
CA TYR A 373 19.13 26.42 23.28
C TYR A 373 19.23 26.09 24.77
N ILE A 374 20.22 26.64 25.47
CA ILE A 374 20.44 26.44 26.91
C ILE A 374 19.20 26.87 27.72
N GLN A 375 18.65 28.04 27.39
CA GLN A 375 17.43 28.57 28.04
C GLN A 375 16.19 27.71 27.76
N GLN A 376 15.99 27.28 26.52
CA GLN A 376 14.84 26.44 26.13
C GLN A 376 14.87 25.06 26.79
N HIS A 377 16.08 24.51 26.98
CA HIS A 377 16.28 23.21 27.63
C HIS A 377 16.41 23.31 29.15
N GLY A 378 16.33 24.51 29.73
CA GLY A 378 16.28 24.72 31.18
C GLY A 378 17.58 24.38 31.90
N TYR A 379 18.74 24.57 31.25
CA TYR A 379 20.04 24.43 31.91
C TYR A 379 20.39 25.73 32.61
N ASP A 380 20.41 25.72 33.95
CA ASP A 380 20.63 26.91 34.77
C ASP A 380 22.13 27.21 34.97
N SER A 381 23.01 26.26 34.65
CA SER A 381 24.46 26.43 34.69
C SER A 381 25.23 25.62 33.65
N TYR A 382 26.48 26.01 33.40
CA TYR A 382 27.35 25.25 32.49
C TYR A 382 27.70 23.85 33.04
N ASP A 383 27.81 23.71 34.36
CA ASP A 383 28.08 22.42 35.01
C ASP A 383 26.88 21.46 34.88
N GLU A 384 25.65 21.97 34.93
CA GLU A 384 24.45 21.17 34.65
C GLU A 384 24.39 20.68 33.20
N LEU A 385 24.76 21.54 32.24
CA LEU A 385 24.85 21.15 30.83
C LEU A 385 25.90 20.04 30.61
N LYS A 386 27.08 20.15 31.24
CA LYS A 386 28.12 19.11 31.20
C LYS A 386 27.65 17.81 31.84
N LYS A 387 27.02 17.89 33.01
CA LYS A 387 26.47 16.73 33.71
C LYS A 387 25.43 16.01 32.86
N ALA A 388 24.51 16.74 32.25
CA ALA A 388 23.51 16.19 31.34
C ALA A 388 24.15 15.50 30.12
N ARG A 389 25.19 16.10 29.53
CA ARG A 389 25.98 15.47 28.45
C ARG A 389 26.62 14.15 28.89
N ASP A 390 27.21 14.10 30.09
CA ASP A 390 27.92 12.93 30.59
C ASP A 390 26.96 11.78 30.96
N GLU A 391 25.83 12.11 31.57
CA GLU A 391 24.74 11.14 31.81
C GLU A 391 24.19 10.58 30.49
N LEU A 392 24.07 11.43 29.47
CA LEU A 392 23.61 11.01 28.14
C LEU A 392 24.63 10.15 27.41
N SER A 393 25.93 10.40 27.62
CA SER A 393 27.03 9.56 27.12
C SER A 393 26.96 8.13 27.69
N ALA A 394 26.64 8.00 28.98
CA ALA A 394 26.42 6.71 29.61
C ALA A 394 25.20 5.99 29.01
N LYS A 395 24.04 6.69 28.90
CA LYS A 395 22.81 6.16 28.26
C LYS A 395 23.05 5.72 26.81
N MET A 396 23.81 6.51 26.04
CA MET A 396 24.20 6.17 24.66
C MET A 396 25.05 4.89 24.61
N SER A 397 26.01 4.76 25.52
CA SER A 397 26.89 3.59 25.60
C SER A 397 26.11 2.32 25.94
N ASP A 398 25.18 2.40 26.89
CA ASP A 398 24.30 1.29 27.26
C ASP A 398 23.36 0.88 26.12
N ALA A 399 22.76 1.86 25.45
CA ALA A 399 21.91 1.60 24.28
C ALA A 399 22.70 0.93 23.14
N ARG A 400 23.94 1.38 22.89
CA ARG A 400 24.84 0.77 21.90
C ARG A 400 25.19 -0.67 22.25
N ASN A 401 25.53 -0.94 23.51
CA ASN A 401 25.87 -2.29 23.97
C ASN A 401 24.67 -3.23 23.87
N THR A 402 23.48 -2.75 24.21
CA THR A 402 22.23 -3.51 24.08
C THR A 402 21.92 -3.85 22.62
N ALA A 403 22.05 -2.88 21.70
CA ALA A 403 21.86 -3.10 20.27
C ALA A 403 22.85 -4.14 19.71
N LYS A 404 24.13 -4.06 20.11
CA LYS A 404 25.16 -5.04 19.75
C LYS A 404 24.85 -6.44 20.27
N SER A 405 24.32 -6.56 21.49
CA SER A 405 23.90 -7.86 22.04
C SER A 405 22.81 -8.49 21.17
N THR A 406 21.82 -7.70 20.72
CA THR A 406 20.78 -8.19 19.82
C THR A 406 21.34 -8.64 18.47
N ASP A 407 22.34 -7.94 17.92
CA ASP A 407 23.02 -8.38 16.69
C ASP A 407 23.76 -9.72 16.89
N ALA A 408 24.38 -9.94 18.06
CA ALA A 408 25.01 -11.21 18.41
C ALA A 408 23.98 -12.35 18.53
N ASP A 409 22.83 -12.09 19.15
CA ASP A 409 21.73 -13.06 19.24
C ASP A 409 21.17 -13.42 17.86
N LEU A 410 20.97 -12.43 16.98
CA LEU A 410 20.55 -12.67 15.59
C LEU A 410 21.56 -13.49 14.81
N LYS A 411 22.86 -13.25 15.01
CA LYS A 411 23.91 -14.06 14.38
C LYS A 411 23.81 -15.52 14.83
N ARG A 412 23.72 -15.76 16.13
CA ARG A 412 23.56 -17.12 16.70
C ARG A 412 22.29 -17.80 16.17
N LEU A 413 21.18 -17.07 16.09
CA LEU A 413 19.93 -17.62 15.57
C LEU A 413 19.99 -17.96 14.08
N ASN A 414 20.67 -17.11 13.27
CA ASN A 414 20.88 -17.40 11.85
C ASN A 414 21.75 -18.64 11.64
N GLU A 415 22.78 -18.84 12.47
CA GLU A 415 23.59 -20.08 12.48
C GLU A 415 22.72 -21.30 12.81
N GLN A 416 21.83 -21.22 13.79
CA GLN A 416 20.87 -22.28 14.10
C GLN A 416 19.91 -22.59 12.94
N ILE A 417 19.37 -21.56 12.28
CA ILE A 417 18.51 -21.73 11.10
C ILE A 417 19.28 -22.40 9.95
N HIS A 418 20.52 -21.98 9.72
CA HIS A 418 21.37 -22.53 8.68
C HIS A 418 21.61 -24.03 8.89
N TYR A 419 22.10 -24.42 10.07
CA TYR A 419 22.40 -25.82 10.38
C TYR A 419 21.12 -26.67 10.47
N LEU A 420 19.99 -26.14 10.96
CA LEU A 420 18.72 -26.87 10.93
C LEU A 420 18.24 -27.10 9.50
N GLY A 421 18.34 -26.10 8.63
CA GLY A 421 18.02 -26.22 7.21
C GLY A 421 18.89 -27.27 6.52
N GLN A 422 20.21 -27.22 6.76
CA GLN A 422 21.17 -28.20 6.26
C GLN A 422 20.81 -29.62 6.72
N TYR A 423 20.58 -29.82 8.02
CA TYR A 423 20.17 -31.10 8.60
C TYR A 423 18.90 -31.67 7.94
N LEU A 424 17.87 -30.84 7.75
CA LEU A 424 16.62 -31.28 7.14
C LEU A 424 16.78 -31.62 5.66
N SER A 425 17.59 -30.87 4.92
CA SER A 425 17.84 -31.11 3.49
C SER A 425 18.62 -32.40 3.21
N THR A 426 19.58 -32.75 4.05
CA THR A 426 20.46 -33.92 3.86
C THR A 426 19.98 -35.17 4.61
N LYS A 427 18.89 -35.06 5.38
CA LYS A 427 18.34 -36.14 6.20
C LYS A 427 17.97 -37.41 5.41
N ASN A 428 17.38 -37.24 4.22
CA ASN A 428 16.97 -38.38 3.40
C ASN A 428 18.18 -39.11 2.83
N THR A 429 19.16 -38.39 2.27
CA THR A 429 20.42 -38.94 1.78
C THR A 429 21.17 -39.69 2.89
N TYR A 430 21.21 -39.13 4.10
CA TYR A 430 21.84 -39.83 5.22
C TYR A 430 21.07 -41.08 5.66
N LYS A 431 19.73 -41.05 5.62
CA LYS A 431 18.89 -42.23 5.90
C LYS A 431 19.13 -43.34 4.89
N GLU A 432 19.23 -43.01 3.61
CA GLU A 432 19.57 -43.95 2.53
C GLU A 432 20.98 -44.51 2.71
N PHE A 433 21.97 -43.69 3.09
CA PHE A 433 23.31 -44.14 3.45
C PHE A 433 23.29 -45.19 4.58
N LEU A 434 22.46 -45.01 5.61
CA LEU A 434 22.34 -45.98 6.70
C LEU A 434 21.76 -47.32 6.24
N GLN A 435 20.89 -47.30 5.22
CA GLN A 435 20.18 -48.45 4.65
C GLN A 435 20.91 -49.08 3.44
N ALA A 436 21.95 -48.44 2.91
CA ALA A 436 22.67 -48.90 1.74
C ALA A 436 23.38 -50.24 1.97
N ASN A 437 23.23 -51.17 1.01
CA ASN A 437 23.88 -52.49 1.04
C ASN A 437 25.41 -52.38 1.03
N ASN A 438 25.97 -51.37 0.33
CA ASN A 438 27.41 -51.09 0.31
C ASN A 438 27.68 -49.62 0.71
N LYS A 439 27.82 -49.39 2.01
CA LYS A 439 28.02 -48.06 2.62
C LYS A 439 29.27 -47.34 2.10
N LYS A 440 30.32 -48.07 1.71
CA LYS A 440 31.58 -47.46 1.26
C LYS A 440 31.42 -46.78 -0.11
N ILE A 441 30.71 -47.41 -1.04
CA ILE A 441 30.41 -46.84 -2.36
C ILE A 441 29.44 -45.68 -2.22
N TYR A 442 28.34 -45.86 -1.48
CA TYR A 442 27.35 -44.81 -1.27
C TYR A 442 27.95 -43.56 -0.60
N ARG A 443 28.87 -43.74 0.37
CA ARG A 443 29.60 -42.62 0.98
C ARG A 443 30.51 -41.89 0.00
N SER A 444 31.08 -42.59 -0.98
CA SER A 444 31.93 -41.98 -2.01
C SER A 444 31.10 -41.19 -3.02
N GLU A 445 29.88 -41.61 -3.32
CA GLU A 445 28.98 -40.94 -4.28
C GLU A 445 28.25 -39.73 -3.68
N HIS A 446 27.94 -39.78 -2.37
CA HIS A 446 27.22 -38.72 -1.64
C HIS A 446 28.06 -38.08 -0.52
N GLN A 447 29.37 -37.96 -0.76
CA GLN A 447 30.33 -37.55 0.26
C GLN A 447 29.98 -36.18 0.87
N ASP A 448 29.59 -35.22 0.03
CA ASP A 448 29.33 -33.84 0.43
C ASP A 448 28.04 -33.73 1.26
N GLU A 449 26.96 -34.41 0.85
CA GLU A 449 25.70 -34.41 1.58
C GLU A 449 25.81 -35.10 2.94
N ILE A 450 26.57 -36.20 3.01
CA ILE A 450 26.82 -36.92 4.26
C ILE A 450 27.67 -36.07 5.20
N ALA A 451 28.73 -35.44 4.70
CA ALA A 451 29.56 -34.53 5.51
C ALA A 451 28.73 -33.35 6.06
N LYS A 452 27.90 -32.73 5.21
CA LYS A 452 26.99 -31.65 5.62
C LYS A 452 25.98 -32.11 6.68
N TYR A 453 25.44 -33.31 6.56
CA TYR A 453 24.54 -33.88 7.58
C TYR A 453 25.26 -34.08 8.91
N GLU A 454 26.45 -34.70 8.90
CA GLU A 454 27.24 -34.98 10.10
C GLU A 454 27.64 -33.69 10.84
N GLU A 455 28.06 -32.65 10.10
CA GLU A 455 28.37 -31.33 10.64
C GLU A 455 27.14 -30.68 11.30
N ALA A 456 26.02 -30.65 10.58
CA ALA A 456 24.78 -30.05 11.08
C ALA A 456 24.23 -30.79 12.31
N ALA A 457 24.30 -32.13 12.32
CA ALA A 457 23.90 -32.94 13.46
C ALA A 457 24.79 -32.66 14.69
N GLN A 458 26.10 -32.49 14.49
CA GLN A 458 27.03 -32.14 15.58
C GLN A 458 26.73 -30.74 16.14
N PHE A 459 26.45 -29.76 15.29
CA PHE A 459 26.08 -28.41 15.70
C PHE A 459 24.77 -28.38 16.50
N LEU A 460 23.72 -29.06 16.01
CA LEU A 460 22.42 -29.13 16.68
C LEU A 460 22.52 -29.82 18.05
N LYS A 461 23.34 -30.87 18.15
CA LYS A 461 23.61 -31.58 19.42
C LYS A 461 24.30 -30.69 20.45
N ARG A 462 25.26 -29.85 20.02
CA ARG A 462 25.92 -28.87 20.91
C ARG A 462 24.98 -27.74 21.32
N SER A 463 24.09 -27.34 20.42
CA SER A 463 23.19 -26.20 20.62
C SER A 463 21.91 -26.55 21.41
N SER A 464 21.61 -27.84 21.60
CA SER A 464 20.38 -28.31 22.27
C SER A 464 20.71 -29.37 23.34
N PRO A 465 21.24 -28.96 24.52
CA PRO A 465 21.61 -29.88 25.59
C PRO A 465 20.43 -30.69 26.14
N ASP A 466 19.25 -30.07 26.15
CA ASP A 466 17.99 -30.65 26.66
C ASP A 466 17.31 -31.61 25.67
N GLY A 467 17.99 -31.96 24.57
CA GLY A 467 17.54 -32.91 23.55
C GLY A 467 16.40 -32.40 22.64
N THR A 468 15.88 -31.19 22.87
CA THR A 468 14.78 -30.62 22.09
C THR A 468 15.33 -29.78 20.94
N ILE A 469 15.19 -30.26 19.70
CA ILE A 469 15.60 -29.52 18.50
C ILE A 469 14.45 -28.57 18.10
N PRO A 470 14.69 -27.24 18.01
CA PRO A 470 13.67 -26.28 17.59
C PRO A 470 13.14 -26.57 16.18
N THR A 471 11.90 -26.18 15.89
CA THR A 471 11.39 -26.30 14.51
C THR A 471 11.80 -25.07 13.67
N MET A 472 11.86 -25.25 12.35
CA MET A 472 12.12 -24.13 11.42
C MET A 472 11.07 -23.01 11.55
N LYS A 473 9.84 -23.34 11.95
CA LYS A 473 8.78 -22.37 12.18
C LYS A 473 9.11 -21.50 13.40
N ASP A 474 9.53 -22.12 14.50
CA ASP A 474 9.83 -21.41 15.75
C ASP A 474 11.05 -20.50 15.61
N LEU A 475 12.13 -20.99 14.97
CA LEU A 475 13.33 -20.18 14.74
C LEU A 475 13.04 -18.96 13.83
N ARG A 476 12.17 -19.12 12.83
CA ARG A 476 11.75 -17.99 11.97
C ARG A 476 10.90 -16.98 12.73
N ALA A 477 10.00 -17.44 13.60
CA ALA A 477 9.20 -16.56 14.45
C ALA A 477 10.08 -15.76 15.44
N GLU A 478 11.04 -16.42 16.08
CA GLU A 478 11.99 -15.75 16.99
C GLU A 478 12.90 -14.77 16.23
N LYS A 479 13.28 -15.09 14.99
CA LYS A 479 14.06 -14.17 14.14
C LYS A 479 13.28 -12.91 13.84
N GLU A 480 12.01 -13.02 13.49
CA GLU A 480 11.14 -11.86 13.23
C GLU A 480 11.01 -10.99 14.49
N LYS A 481 10.83 -11.62 15.65
CA LYS A 481 10.79 -10.92 16.94
C LYS A 481 12.10 -10.20 17.24
N LEU A 482 13.25 -10.85 17.08
CA LEU A 482 14.56 -10.22 17.30
C LEU A 482 14.84 -9.09 16.30
N LEU A 483 14.38 -9.20 15.05
CA LEU A 483 14.49 -8.11 14.07
C LEU A 483 13.68 -6.89 14.52
N SER A 484 12.46 -7.08 15.03
CA SER A 484 11.65 -5.98 15.57
C SER A 484 12.32 -5.31 16.79
N ILE A 485 12.91 -6.10 17.69
CA ILE A 485 13.65 -5.61 18.85
C ILE A 485 14.90 -4.84 18.41
N ARG A 486 15.65 -5.37 17.43
CA ARG A 486 16.84 -4.73 16.88
C ARG A 486 16.52 -3.33 16.37
N THR A 487 15.46 -3.18 15.58
CA THR A 487 15.04 -1.87 15.06
C THR A 487 14.79 -0.89 16.20
N ALA A 488 13.99 -1.27 17.21
CA ALA A 488 13.71 -0.41 18.37
C ALA A 488 14.97 -0.05 19.19
N ARG A 489 15.91 -0.98 19.34
CA ARG A 489 17.19 -0.73 20.03
C ARG A 489 18.10 0.23 19.26
N TYR A 490 18.15 0.12 17.93
CA TYR A 490 18.92 1.02 17.09
C TYR A 490 18.30 2.42 16.98
N GLU A 491 16.97 2.53 17.03
CA GLU A 491 16.28 3.81 17.17
C GLU A 491 16.64 4.49 18.49
N SER A 492 16.60 3.75 19.60
CA SER A 492 17.00 4.26 20.92
C SER A 492 18.48 4.70 20.96
N TYR A 493 19.38 3.92 20.37
CA TYR A 493 20.79 4.31 20.24
C TYR A 493 20.97 5.57 19.40
N THR A 494 20.25 5.67 18.27
CA THR A 494 20.32 6.85 17.38
C THR A 494 19.82 8.10 18.09
N TYR A 495 18.74 7.99 18.86
CA TYR A 495 18.21 9.06 19.70
C TYR A 495 19.26 9.59 20.67
N PHE A 496 19.86 8.72 21.49
CA PHE A 496 20.87 9.14 22.47
C PHE A 496 22.14 9.67 21.80
N LYS A 497 22.55 9.09 20.67
CA LYS A 497 23.72 9.55 19.91
C LYS A 497 23.52 10.96 19.36
N ASP A 498 22.38 11.22 18.74
CA ASP A 498 22.08 12.53 18.17
C ASP A 498 21.95 13.60 19.27
N TYR A 499 21.26 13.28 20.36
CA TYR A 499 21.12 14.19 21.49
C TYR A 499 22.47 14.45 22.20
N TYR A 500 23.31 13.41 22.35
CA TYR A 500 24.66 13.56 22.88
C TYR A 500 25.50 14.52 22.04
N HIS A 501 25.48 14.40 20.72
CA HIS A 501 26.21 15.30 19.83
C HIS A 501 25.72 16.74 19.92
N GLU A 502 24.42 16.94 20.16
CA GLU A 502 23.85 18.27 20.32
C GLU A 502 24.28 18.93 21.64
N LEU A 503 24.21 18.21 22.76
CA LEU A 503 24.74 18.70 24.04
C LEU A 503 26.26 18.90 23.99
N GLN A 504 26.98 18.02 23.30
CA GLN A 504 28.42 18.18 23.08
C GLN A 504 28.72 19.46 22.29
N THR A 505 27.94 19.76 21.26
CA THR A 505 28.06 21.00 20.47
C THR A 505 27.74 22.23 21.33
N ALA A 506 26.68 22.17 22.14
CA ALA A 506 26.33 23.24 23.07
C ALA A 506 27.47 23.50 24.07
N CYS A 507 28.04 22.46 24.69
CA CYS A 507 29.19 22.60 25.58
C CYS A 507 30.38 23.25 24.89
N GLN A 508 30.76 22.78 23.70
CA GLN A 508 31.88 23.34 22.94
C GLN A 508 31.62 24.81 22.55
N ASN A 509 30.39 25.17 22.20
CA ASN A 509 30.04 26.56 21.92
C ASN A 509 30.13 27.43 23.17
N VAL A 510 29.71 26.94 24.34
CA VAL A 510 29.86 27.65 25.62
C VAL A 510 31.33 27.87 25.95
N ASP A 511 32.19 26.84 25.80
CA ASP A 511 33.63 26.98 25.98
C ASP A 511 34.18 28.11 25.07
N MET A 512 33.83 28.09 23.79
CA MET A 512 34.24 29.13 22.84
C MET A 512 33.72 30.53 23.21
N ILE A 513 32.49 30.65 23.72
CA ILE A 513 31.91 31.93 24.17
C ILE A 513 32.72 32.48 25.34
N LEU A 514 32.98 31.65 26.35
CA LEU A 514 33.73 32.03 27.56
C LEU A 514 35.19 32.37 27.24
N GLU A 515 35.86 31.62 26.37
CA GLU A 515 37.22 31.91 25.90
C GLU A 515 37.31 33.25 25.13
N THR A 516 36.27 33.59 24.37
CA THR A 516 36.21 34.86 23.61
C THR A 516 36.10 36.06 24.55
N GLU A 517 35.37 35.95 25.67
CA GLU A 517 35.26 37.01 26.69
C GLU A 517 36.61 37.30 27.37
N HIS A 518 37.36 36.26 27.74
CA HIS A 518 38.69 36.40 28.33
C HIS A 518 39.69 37.09 27.38
N THR A 519 39.61 36.80 26.08
CA THR A 519 40.48 37.41 25.05
C THR A 519 40.16 38.90 24.82
N GLN A 520 38.87 39.28 24.89
CA GLN A 520 38.44 40.68 24.76
C GLN A 520 38.75 41.54 26.00
N GLN A 521 38.71 40.96 27.21
CA GLN A 521 39.10 41.65 28.44
C GLN A 521 40.61 41.94 28.51
N HIS A 522 41.47 41.01 28.06
CA HIS A 522 42.92 41.21 28.00
C HIS A 522 43.35 42.28 26.97
N SER A 523 42.65 42.40 25.85
CA SER A 523 42.93 43.44 24.83
C SER A 523 42.45 44.84 25.23
N ARG A 524 41.45 44.94 26.13
CA ARG A 524 40.98 46.22 26.69
C ARG A 524 41.86 46.76 27.84
N THR A 525 42.65 45.91 28.49
CA THR A 525 43.48 46.27 29.65
C THR A 525 44.94 46.60 29.31
N GLN A 526 45.37 46.48 28.05
CA GLN A 526 46.64 47.06 27.61
C GLN A 526 46.49 48.58 27.38
N PRO A 527 47.21 49.44 28.13
CA PRO A 527 47.13 50.87 27.92
C PRO A 527 47.77 51.26 26.58
N LYS A 528 47.02 51.99 25.74
CA LYS A 528 47.55 52.66 24.56
C LYS A 528 48.71 53.58 24.98
N ARG A 529 49.95 53.21 24.66
CA ARG A 529 51.07 54.17 24.69
C ARG A 529 50.77 55.25 23.65
N ASN A 530 50.39 56.43 24.13
CA ASN A 530 50.39 57.65 23.33
C ASN A 530 51.83 57.95 22.93
N HIS A 531 52.12 57.93 21.62
CA HIS A 531 53.29 58.61 21.10
C HIS A 531 52.89 60.04 20.74
N GLU A 532 53.34 60.99 21.56
CA GLU A 532 53.44 62.40 21.17
C GLU A 532 54.48 62.57 20.05
N PRO A 533 54.24 63.47 19.08
CA PRO A 533 55.20 63.78 18.05
C PRO A 533 56.27 64.73 18.60
N SER A 534 57.55 64.37 18.44
CA SER A 534 58.65 65.32 18.59
C SER A 534 59.10 65.81 17.21
N LEU A 535 59.31 67.13 17.17
CA LEU A 535 59.69 68.01 16.05
C LEU A 535 60.86 67.54 15.19
#